data_AF-A0A497MT22-F1
#
_entry.id   AF-A0A497MT22-F1
#
_cell.length_a   1.000
_cell.length_b   1.000
_cell.length_c   1.000
_cell.angle_alpha   90.00
_cell.angle_beta   90.00
_cell.angle_gamma   90.00
#
_symmetry.space_group_name_H-M   'P 1'
#
loop_
_entity.id
_entity.type
_entity.pdbx_description
1 polymer ?
#
loop_
_entity_poly.entity_id
_entity_poly.type
_entity_poly.pdbx_seq_one_letter_code
_entity_poly.pdbx_strand_id
1 'polypeptide(L)' 'MRAVARIHRIDLPRIVLIGEDVIDSLGDICGELGFRSALLVSGYKTFEIAGKRALENLRA' A
#
# COMPACT_ATOMS: atom_id res chain seq x y z
N MET A 1 -45.18 10.24 2.23
CA MET A 1 -44.29 9.72 1.16
C MET A 1 -42.86 9.75 1.73
N ARG A 2 -42.28 8.60 2.09
CA ARG A 2 -40.93 8.55 2.68
C ARG A 2 -39.90 8.68 1.55
N ALA A 3 -39.08 9.74 1.57
CA ALA A 3 -37.95 9.85 0.67
C ALA A 3 -36.96 8.73 0.99
N VAL A 4 -36.74 7.81 0.05
CA VAL A 4 -35.67 6.81 0.16
C VAL A 4 -34.37 7.55 -0.13
N ALA A 5 -33.61 7.88 0.92
CA ALA A 5 -32.28 8.47 0.75
C ALA A 5 -31.41 7.48 -0.04
N ARG A 6 -30.96 7.86 -1.25
CA ARG A 6 -29.97 7.09 -2.00
C ARG A 6 -28.64 7.21 -1.28
N ILE A 7 -28.31 6.18 -0.50
CA ILE A 7 -27.04 6.11 0.24
C ILE A 7 -25.90 6.21 -0.77
N HIS A 8 -25.06 7.23 -0.61
CA HIS A 8 -23.80 7.35 -1.33
C HIS A 8 -22.75 6.55 -0.55
N ARG A 9 -22.25 5.47 -1.17
CA ARG A 9 -21.18 4.66 -0.62
C ARG A 9 -19.85 5.11 -1.20
N ILE A 10 -18.89 5.40 -0.34
CA ILE A 10 -17.49 5.65 -0.72
C ILE A 10 -16.65 4.59 -0.01
N ASP A 11 -15.98 3.76 -0.80
CA ASP A 11 -15.00 2.80 -0.29
C ASP A 11 -13.62 3.46 -0.34
N LEU A 12 -13.16 3.93 0.83
CA LEU A 12 -11.84 4.54 0.95
C LEU A 12 -10.76 3.47 1.18
N PRO A 13 -9.52 3.71 0.71
CA PRO A 13 -8.39 2.88 1.10
C PRO A 13 -8.25 2.85 2.62
N ARG A 14 -7.98 1.66 3.17
CA ARG A 14 -7.78 1.49 4.62
C ARG A 14 -6.57 2.27 5.12
N ILE A 15 -5.55 2.42 4.27
CA ILE A 15 -4.28 3.08 4.56
C ILE A 15 -3.79 3.74 3.27
N VAL A 16 -3.31 4.98 3.37
CA VAL A 16 -2.59 5.70 2.32
C VAL A 16 -1.32 6.26 2.95
N LEU A 17 -0.16 5.90 2.41
CA LEU A 17 1.14 6.34 2.90
C LEU A 17 1.76 7.27 1.86
N ILE A 18 2.12 8.49 2.27
CA ILE A 18 2.67 9.54 1.40
C ILE A 18 3.80 10.22 2.17
N GLY A 19 4.95 10.36 1.54
CA GLY A 19 6.12 11.00 2.12
C GLY A 19 7.38 10.67 1.35
N GLU A 20 8.49 11.21 1.82
CA GLU A 20 9.82 10.80 1.39
C GLU A 20 10.14 9.41 1.97
N ASP A 21 10.93 8.63 1.23
CA ASP A 21 11.49 7.34 1.69
C ASP A 21 10.49 6.26 2.16
N VAL A 22 9.22 6.35 1.74
CA VAL A 22 8.19 5.33 2.05
C VAL A 22 8.60 3.93 1.57
N ILE A 23 9.29 3.85 0.42
CA ILE A 23 9.80 2.57 -0.12
C ILE A 23 10.88 1.97 0.80
N ASP A 24 11.63 2.82 1.50
CA ASP A 24 12.72 2.42 2.38
C ASP A 24 12.21 1.99 3.76
N SER A 25 11.02 2.46 4.15
CA SER A 25 10.37 2.08 5.42
C SER A 25 9.43 0.87 5.31
N LEU A 26 9.37 0.17 4.17
CA LEU A 26 8.34 -0.85 3.91
C LEU A 26 8.35 -2.01 4.91
N GLY A 27 9.53 -2.46 5.36
CA GLY A 27 9.64 -3.53 6.35
C GLY A 27 8.99 -3.16 7.69
N ASP A 28 9.34 -2.00 8.24
CA ASP A 28 8.79 -1.47 9.48
C ASP A 28 7.28 -1.26 9.37
N ILE A 29 6.82 -0.65 8.28
CA ILE A 29 5.39 -0.45 7.99
C ILE A 29 4.66 -1.80 7.96
N CYS A 30 5.20 -2.81 7.28
CA CYS A 30 4.59 -4.13 7.24
C CYS A 30 4.49 -4.76 8.64
N GLY A 31 5.54 -4.60 9.46
CA GLY A 31 5.57 -5.05 10.85
C GLY A 31 4.51 -4.36 11.71
N GLU A 32 4.43 -3.03 11.67
CA GLU A 32 3.44 -2.22 12.40
C GLU A 32 2.00 -2.58 12.02
N LEU A 33 1.76 -2.89 10.75
CA LEU A 33 0.45 -3.31 10.25
C LEU A 33 0.14 -4.80 10.50
N GLY A 34 1.07 -5.55 11.10
CA GLY A 34 0.90 -6.96 11.44
C GLY A 34 0.98 -7.91 10.24
N PHE A 35 1.55 -7.48 9.12
CA PHE A 35 1.76 -8.33 7.95
C PHE A 35 2.98 -9.22 8.14
N ARG A 36 2.83 -10.53 7.89
CA ARG A 36 3.92 -11.52 7.98
C ARG A 36 4.63 -11.77 6.66
N SER A 37 4.00 -11.36 5.55
CA SER A 37 4.50 -11.55 4.19
C SER A 37 3.87 -10.51 3.29
N ALA A 38 4.62 -10.02 2.30
CA ALA A 38 4.15 -9.07 1.32
C ALA A 38 4.25 -9.65 -0.11
N LEU A 39 3.27 -9.31 -0.96
CA LEU A 39 3.33 -9.56 -2.39
C LEU A 39 3.65 -8.24 -3.10
N LEU A 40 4.80 -8.16 -3.75
CA LEU A 40 5.16 -7.02 -4.58
C LEU A 40 4.59 -7.19 -5.99
N VAL A 41 3.65 -6.32 -6.38
CA VAL A 41 3.08 -6.27 -7.73
C VAL A 41 3.54 -5.00 -8.42
N SER A 42 4.17 -5.14 -9.58
CA SER A 42 4.72 -4.01 -10.32
C SER A 42 4.81 -4.30 -11.81
N GLY A 43 4.76 -3.27 -12.65
CA GLY A 43 5.12 -3.39 -14.07
C GLY A 43 6.64 -3.49 -14.24
N TYR A 44 7.09 -4.00 -15.40
CA TYR A 44 8.51 -4.20 -15.68
C TYR A 44 9.36 -2.94 -15.40
N LYS A 45 8.92 -1.78 -15.92
CA LYS A 45 9.67 -0.53 -15.76
C LYS A 45 9.67 0.00 -14.32
N THR A 46 8.54 -0.11 -13.62
CA THR A 46 8.43 0.27 -12.22
C THR A 46 9.27 -0.64 -11.33
N PHE A 47 9.37 -1.93 -11.67
CA PHE A 47 10.25 -2.85 -10.97
C PHE A 47 11.73 -2.47 -11.12
N GLU A 48 12.17 -2.12 -12.34
CA GLU A 48 13.52 -1.62 -12.57
C GLU A 48 13.85 -0.35 -11.78
N ILE A 49 12.91 0.60 -11.70
CA ILE A 49 13.14 1.90 -11.07
C ILE A 49 13.03 1.83 -9.54
N ALA A 50 12.02 1.12 -9.01
CA ALA A 50 11.64 1.19 -7.60
C ALA A 50 11.35 -0.18 -6.97
N GLY A 51 10.90 -1.17 -7.75
CA GLY A 51 10.51 -2.47 -7.21
C GLY A 51 11.67 -3.30 -6.67
N LYS A 52 12.87 -3.20 -7.26
CA LYS A 52 14.07 -3.83 -6.69
C LYS A 52 14.36 -3.34 -5.27
N ARG A 53 14.37 -2.01 -5.10
CA ARG A 53 14.56 -1.37 -3.79
C ARG A 53 13.45 -1.78 -2.80
N ALA A 54 12.20 -1.76 -3.25
CA ALA A 54 11.08 -2.22 -2.42
C ALA A 54 11.25 -3.70 -1.97
N LEU A 55 11.73 -4.57 -2.86
CA LEU A 55 11.96 -5.98 -2.54
C LEU A 55 13.10 -6.16 -1.53
N GLU A 56 14.16 -5.36 -1.63
CA GLU A 56 15.27 -5.36 -0.66
C GLU A 56 14.77 -4.96 0.74
N ASN A 57 13.98 -3.90 0.85
CA ASN A 57 13.43 -3.42 2.12
C ASN A 57 12.36 -4.35 2.73
N LEU A 58 11.80 -5.28 1.96
CA LEU A 58 10.83 -6.28 2.42
C LEU A 58 11.46 -7.63 2.80
N ARG A 59 12.75 -7.83 2.52
CA ARG A 59 13.49 -9.08 2.82
C ARG A 59 14.22 -9.03 4.17
N ALA A 60 14.32 -7.85 4.77
CA ALA A 60 14.94 -7.62 6.08
C ALA A 60 14.07 -8.13 7.23
#